data_AF-A0A1V6GZJ4-F1
#
_entry.id   AF-A0A1V6GZJ4-F1
#
_cell.length_a   1.000
_cell.length_b   1.000
_cell.length_c   1.000
_cell.angle_alpha   90.00
_cell.angle_beta   90.00
_cell.angle_gamma   90.00
#
_symmetry.space_group_name_H-M   'P 1'
#
loop_
_entity.id
_entity.type
_entity.pdbx_description
1 polymer ?
#
loop_
_entity_poly.entity_id
_entity_poly.type
_entity_poly.pdbx_seq_one_letter_code
_entity_poly.pdbx_strand_id
1 'polypeptide(L)'
;MADEKKDVPGAGTDERVKSLEEALSLEKAKNEVLMEQVLKSENTLAEKDVEGYADVIPNEDRDFWRGQLLENREAAVGILNRMRERVAAAPAAK
;
A
#
# COMPACT_ATOMS: atom_id res chain seq x y z
N MET A 1 2.95 -0.90 -63.66
CA MET A 1 1.85 -1.62 -62.97
C MET A 1 1.85 -1.09 -61.55
N ALA A 2 0.90 -0.20 -61.22
CA ALA A 2 0.77 0.34 -59.88
C ALA A 2 0.21 -0.78 -58.98
N ASP A 3 1.00 -1.19 -57.99
CA ASP A 3 0.54 -2.11 -56.95
C ASP A 3 -0.39 -1.29 -56.04
N GLU A 4 -1.68 -1.35 -56.37
CA GLU A 4 -2.77 -0.84 -55.55
C GLU A 4 -2.67 -1.56 -54.20
N LYS A 5 -2.15 -0.88 -53.17
CA LYS A 5 -2.35 -1.27 -51.78
C LYS A 5 -3.86 -1.28 -51.55
N LYS A 6 -4.45 -2.46 -51.73
CA LYS A 6 -5.84 -2.74 -51.42
C LYS A 6 -5.96 -2.56 -49.91
N ASP A 7 -6.49 -1.42 -49.49
CA ASP A 7 -6.83 -1.17 -48.09
C ASP A 7 -7.74 -2.31 -47.62
N VAL A 8 -7.18 -3.22 -46.84
CA VAL A 8 -7.92 -4.35 -46.28
C VAL A 8 -8.83 -3.77 -45.21
N PRO A 9 -10.16 -3.86 -45.34
CA PRO A 9 -11.08 -3.40 -44.31
C PRO A 9 -10.79 -4.19 -43.04
N GLY A 10 -10.32 -3.51 -41.99
CA GLY A 10 -9.94 -4.14 -40.71
C GLY A 10 -8.46 -4.02 -40.33
N ALA A 11 -7.56 -3.71 -41.27
CA ALA A 11 -6.13 -3.61 -40.95
C ALA A 11 -5.83 -2.54 -39.88
N GLY A 12 -6.47 -1.36 -39.97
CA GLY A 12 -6.32 -0.30 -38.96
C GLY A 12 -6.99 -0.61 -37.62
N THR A 13 -8.04 -1.44 -37.60
CA THR A 13 -8.67 -1.89 -36.35
C THR A 13 -7.83 -2.98 -35.68
N ASP A 14 -7.23 -3.90 -36.43
CA ASP A 14 -6.38 -4.97 -35.90
C ASP A 14 -5.09 -4.41 -35.29
N GLU A 15 -4.48 -3.41 -35.94
CA GLU A 15 -3.35 -2.66 -35.37
C GLU A 15 -3.74 -1.92 -34.09
N ARG A 16 -4.93 -1.33 -34.05
CA ARG A 16 -5.44 -0.66 -32.86
C ARG A 16 -5.71 -1.65 -31.72
N VAL A 17 -6.25 -2.82 -32.03
CA VAL A 17 -6.48 -3.91 -31.06
C VAL A 17 -5.17 -4.35 -30.45
N LYS A 18 -4.13 -4.64 -31.26
CA LYS A 18 -2.80 -5.02 -30.75
C LYS A 18 -2.19 -3.94 -29.87
N SER A 19 -2.27 -2.68 -30.29
CA SER A 19 -1.77 -1.55 -29.49
C SER A 19 -2.49 -1.43 -28.14
N LEU A 20 -3.81 -1.69 -28.10
CA LEU A 20 -4.58 -1.67 -26.86
C LEU A 20 -4.26 -2.88 -25.97
N GLU A 21 -4.02 -4.06 -26.54
CA GLU A 21 -3.59 -5.25 -25.81
C GLU A 21 -2.22 -5.06 -25.15
N GLU A 22 -1.26 -4.49 -25.87
CA GLU A 22 0.06 -4.13 -25.34
C GLU A 22 -0.05 -3.11 -24.20
N ALA A 23 -0.85 -2.05 -24.40
CA ALA A 23 -1.10 -1.05 -23.36
C ALA A 23 -1.77 -1.66 -22.12
N LEU A 24 -2.75 -2.54 -22.30
CA LEU A 24 -3.41 -3.23 -21.20
C LEU A 24 -2.46 -4.16 -20.45
N SER A 25 -1.60 -4.89 -21.16
CA SER A 25 -0.59 -5.75 -20.55
C SER A 25 0.40 -4.94 -19.72
N LEU A 26 0.85 -3.80 -20.24
CA LEU A 26 1.75 -2.89 -19.53
C LEU A 26 1.07 -2.34 -18.26
N GLU A 27 -0.18 -1.93 -18.35
CA GLU A 27 -0.89 -1.35 -17.21
C GLU A 27 -1.19 -2.37 -16.12
N LYS A 28 -1.48 -3.62 -16.49
CA LYS A 28 -1.56 -4.74 -15.54
C LYS A 28 -0.23 -4.96 -14.81
N ALA A 29 0.88 -5.00 -15.55
CA ALA A 29 2.20 -5.16 -14.95
C ALA A 29 2.55 -4.00 -13.98
N LYS A 30 2.20 -2.75 -14.34
CA LYS A 30 2.37 -1.61 -13.42
C LYS A 30 1.52 -1.74 -12.18
N ASN A 31 0.26 -2.15 -12.32
CA ASN A 31 -0.64 -2.32 -11.18
C ASN A 31 -0.14 -3.39 -10.20
N GLU A 32 0.42 -4.49 -10.71
CA GLU A 32 1.05 -5.53 -9.89
C GLU A 32 2.22 -4.96 -9.07
N VAL A 33 3.13 -4.24 -9.72
CA VAL A 33 4.27 -3.60 -9.03
C VAL A 33 3.82 -2.55 -8.02
N LEU A 34 2.82 -1.73 -8.35
CA LEU A 34 2.27 -0.73 -7.43
C LEU A 34 1.63 -1.40 -6.21
N MET A 35 0.90 -2.50 -6.40
CA MET A 35 0.33 -3.27 -5.30
C MET A 35 1.42 -3.80 -4.35
N GLU A 36 2.49 -4.36 -4.90
CA GLU A 36 3.64 -4.82 -4.09
C GLU A 36 4.30 -3.66 -3.32
N GLN A 37 4.44 -2.48 -3.95
CA GLN A 37 4.99 -1.29 -3.32
C GLN A 37 4.11 -0.77 -2.18
N VAL A 38 2.79 -0.80 -2.34
CA VAL A 38 1.84 -0.41 -1.29
C VAL A 38 1.96 -1.36 -0.11
N LEU A 39 1.91 -2.68 -0.33
CA LEU A 39 2.04 -3.68 0.74
C LEU A 39 3.36 -3.55 1.51
N LYS A 40 4.46 -3.28 0.80
CA LYS A 40 5.76 -3.03 1.42
C LYS A 40 5.74 -1.75 2.26
N SER A 41 5.14 -0.69 1.73
CA SER A 41 5.07 0.61 2.42
C SER A 41 4.20 0.54 3.67
N GLU A 42 3.08 -0.19 3.64
CA GLU A 42 2.22 -0.43 4.79
C GLU A 42 2.94 -1.21 5.89
N ASN A 43 3.67 -2.28 5.53
CA ASN A 43 4.49 -3.03 6.48
C ASN A 43 5.56 -2.15 7.14
N THR A 44 6.31 -1.38 6.33
CA THR A 44 7.33 -0.45 6.85
C THR A 44 6.71 0.64 7.74
N LEU A 45 5.51 1.13 7.41
CA LEU A 45 4.82 2.11 8.24
C LEU A 45 4.40 1.51 9.59
N ALA A 46 3.83 0.31 9.59
CA ALA A 46 3.45 -0.38 10.82
C ALA A 46 4.66 -0.65 11.73
N GLU A 47 5.79 -1.06 11.17
CA GLU A 47 7.05 -1.22 11.91
C GLU A 47 7.51 0.08 12.56
N LYS A 48 7.54 1.18 11.78
CA LYS A 48 7.88 2.51 12.30
C LYS A 48 6.93 3.00 13.38
N ASP A 49 5.64 2.73 13.24
CA ASP A 49 4.66 3.10 14.26
C ASP A 49 4.91 2.31 15.55
N VAL A 50 5.14 1.00 15.50
CA VAL A 50 5.48 0.18 16.68
C VAL A 50 6.76 0.69 17.36
N GLU A 51 7.79 1.02 16.58
CA GLU A 51 9.00 1.65 17.11
C GLU A 51 8.72 3.00 17.77
N GLY A 52 7.87 3.81 17.13
CA GLY A 52 7.45 5.13 17.62
C GLY A 52 6.62 5.08 18.91
N TYR A 53 6.08 3.92 19.29
CA TYR A 53 5.33 3.68 20.53
C TYR A 53 6.03 2.72 21.51
N ALA A 54 7.34 2.49 21.35
CA ALA A 54 8.12 1.61 22.23
C ALA A 54 8.15 2.05 23.71
N ASP A 55 7.78 3.29 24.01
CA ASP A 55 7.62 3.82 25.36
C ASP A 55 6.37 3.30 26.08
N VAL A 56 5.36 2.83 25.33
CA VAL A 56 4.09 2.34 25.89
C VAL A 56 3.72 0.92 25.46
N ILE A 57 4.41 0.36 24.48
CA ILE A 57 4.23 -1.01 24.01
C ILE A 57 5.30 -1.91 24.65
N PRO A 58 4.92 -2.87 25.52
CA PRO A 58 5.82 -3.91 25.99
C PRO A 58 6.38 -4.73 24.81
N ASN A 59 7.61 -5.25 24.94
CA ASN A 59 8.26 -5.97 23.84
C ASN A 59 7.47 -7.22 23.42
N GLU A 60 6.85 -7.91 24.38
CA GLU A 60 6.01 -9.09 24.17
C GLU A 60 4.73 -8.81 23.38
N ASP A 61 4.23 -7.57 23.39
CA ASP A 61 2.98 -7.18 22.74
C ASP A 61 3.21 -6.52 21.36
N ARG A 62 4.46 -6.40 20.91
CA ARG A 62 4.81 -5.70 19.66
C ARG A 62 4.14 -6.30 18.42
N ASP A 63 4.10 -7.62 18.33
CA ASP A 63 3.49 -8.32 17.18
C ASP A 63 1.98 -8.10 17.14
N PHE A 64 1.32 -8.10 18.31
CA PHE A 64 -0.09 -7.76 18.43
C PHE A 64 -0.36 -6.34 17.92
N TRP A 65 0.40 -5.36 18.41
CA TRP A 65 0.23 -3.96 18.00
C TRP A 65 0.58 -3.71 16.53
N ARG A 66 1.58 -4.40 15.98
CA ARG A 66 1.88 -4.38 14.54
C ARG A 66 0.67 -4.83 13.72
N GLY A 67 0.01 -5.91 14.14
CA GLY A 67 -1.22 -6.40 13.50
C GLY A 67 -2.35 -5.36 13.57
N GLN A 68 -2.57 -4.76 14.74
CA GLN A 68 -3.59 -3.71 14.90
C GLN A 68 -3.31 -2.47 14.03
N LEU A 69 -2.04 -2.08 13.87
CA LEU A 69 -1.64 -0.95 13.03
C LEU A 69 -1.80 -1.23 11.53
N LEU A 70 -1.66 -2.49 11.11
CA LEU A 70 -1.95 -2.91 9.73
C LEU A 70 -3.45 -2.98 9.45
N GLU A 71 -4.25 -3.47 10.40
CA GLU A 71 -5.70 -3.66 10.21
C GLU A 71 -6.52 -2.38 10.41
N ASN A 72 -6.17 -1.55 11.40
CA ASN A 72 -6.89 -0.32 11.73
C ASN A 72 -5.98 0.69 12.43
N ARG A 73 -5.09 1.29 11.63
CA ARG A 73 -4.07 2.24 12.11
C ARG A 73 -4.66 3.38 12.94
N GLU A 74 -5.76 3.98 12.50
CA GLU A 74 -6.35 5.16 13.17
C GLU A 74 -6.81 4.83 14.58
N ALA A 75 -7.56 3.74 14.75
CA ALA A 75 -8.03 3.30 16.07
C ALA A 75 -6.86 2.89 16.97
N ALA A 76 -5.89 2.14 16.44
CA ALA A 76 -4.71 1.70 17.18
C ALA A 76 -3.88 2.90 17.68
N VAL A 77 -3.57 3.85 16.80
CA VAL A 77 -2.88 5.10 17.16
C VAL A 77 -3.67 5.88 18.21
N GLY A 78 -4.99 5.97 18.09
CA GLY A 78 -5.83 6.63 19.08
C GLY A 78 -5.73 5.99 20.48
N ILE A 79 -5.68 4.66 20.56
CA ILE A 79 -5.49 3.94 21.83
C ILE A 79 -4.09 4.17 22.39
N LEU A 80 -3.05 4.03 21.56
CA LEU A 80 -1.66 4.19 21.97
C LEU A 80 -1.36 5.60 22.48
N ASN A 81 -1.91 6.63 21.84
CA ASN A 81 -1.82 8.01 22.35
C ASN A 81 -2.47 8.16 23.73
N ARG A 82 -3.67 7.60 23.94
CA ARG A 82 -4.31 7.60 25.27
C ARG A 82 -3.50 6.83 26.32
N MET A 83 -2.81 5.75 25.93
CA MET A 83 -1.90 5.03 26.83
C MET A 83 -0.73 5.92 27.24
N ARG A 84 -0.10 6.57 26.27
CA ARG A 84 1.01 7.51 26.50
C ARG A 84 0.60 8.67 27.40
N GLU A 85 -0.57 9.26 27.18
CA GLU A 85 -1.11 10.31 28.04
C GLU A 85 -1.30 9.84 29.49
N ARG A 86 -1.84 8.62 29.70
CA ARG A 86 -2.00 8.04 31.05
C ARG A 86 -0.66 7.80 31.73
N VAL A 87 0.35 7.31 31.00
CA VAL A 87 1.71 7.11 31.52
C VAL A 87 2.34 8.45 31.90
N ALA A 88 2.20 9.47 31.04
CA ALA A 88 2.72 10.82 31.29
C ALA A 88 2.02 11.51 32.48
N ALA A 89 0.75 11.20 32.76
CA ALA A 89 -0.01 11.72 33.90
C ALA A 89 0.25 10.98 35.23
N ALA A 90 0.81 9.77 35.20
CA ALA A 90 1.05 8.95 36.38
C ALA A 90 2.04 9.52 37.44
N PRO A 91 3.03 10.39 37.14
CA PRO A 91 3.97 10.89 38.16
C PRO A 91 3.45 12.10 38.96
N ALA A 92 2.18 12.52 38.82
CA ALA A 92 1.62 13.64 39.58
C ALA A 92 0.89 13.23 40.89
N ALA A 93 0.75 11.93 41.17
CA ALA A 93 0.15 11.44 42.42
C ALA A 93 1.26 11.25 43.48
N LYS A 94 1.17 12.07 44.53
CA LYS A 94 1.99 12.03 45.76
C LYS A 94 2.08 10.65 46.41
#